data_AF-A0A4Y6UWK7-F1
#
_entry.id   AF-A0A4Y6UWK7-F1
#
_cell.length_a   1.000
_cell.length_b   1.000
_cell.length_c   1.000
_cell.angle_alpha   90.00
_cell.angle_beta   90.00
_cell.angle_gamma   90.00
#
_symmetry.space_group_name_H-M   'P 1'
#
loop_
_entity.id
_entity.type
_entity.pdbx_description
1 polymer ?
#
loop_
_entity_poly.entity_id
_entity_poly.type
_entity_poly.pdbx_seq_one_letter_code
_entity_poly.pdbx_strand_id
1 'polypeptide(L)'
;MNKIGGRRKGGVALLAGLLLLSAIFNLILFTQIRENAVTAHRTIGKAMSLIQSADSQLMSVIRMLEDGEGAAMSLYALGEVRSRLGEATGLLVGLRQEASRSVDETAYFALPETLRTFDSFLGNEVGLVWKEGDAEQAASRESLQVELQSLKKDLSELSNLSKDPVHDRYEISGFVEQWGSVMKRRIAEEPGTQVHQAVSWQYGM
;
A
#
# COMPACT_ATOMS: atom_id res chain seq x y z
N MET A 1 -22.89 70.63 -16.57
CA MET A 1 -21.66 69.87 -16.24
C MET A 1 -22.06 68.52 -15.66
N ASN A 2 -21.94 67.45 -16.46
CA ASN A 2 -22.37 66.11 -16.08
C ASN A 2 -21.37 65.44 -15.12
N LYS A 3 -21.77 65.26 -13.85
CA LYS A 3 -21.10 64.37 -12.89
C LYS A 3 -21.49 62.91 -13.18
N ILE A 4 -21.03 62.36 -14.29
CA ILE A 4 -21.16 60.92 -14.62
C ILE A 4 -19.75 60.34 -14.66
N GLY A 5 -19.17 60.04 -13.50
CA GLY A 5 -17.79 59.53 -13.46
C GLY A 5 -17.39 58.69 -12.23
N GLY A 6 -18.09 58.85 -11.10
CA GLY A 6 -17.72 58.15 -9.85
C GLY A 6 -18.18 56.69 -9.78
N ARG A 7 -19.44 56.40 -10.17
CA ARG A 7 -20.04 55.06 -10.01
C ARG A 7 -19.42 53.98 -10.93
N ARG A 8 -19.00 54.34 -12.16
CA ARG A 8 -18.35 53.39 -13.08
C ARG A 8 -16.94 52.99 -12.63
N LYS A 9 -16.18 53.90 -12.01
CA LYS A 9 -14.83 53.60 -11.50
C LYS A 9 -14.85 52.70 -10.26
N GLY A 10 -15.83 52.89 -9.36
CA GLY A 10 -16.02 52.02 -8.21
C GLY A 10 -16.39 50.58 -8.58
N GLY A 11 -17.26 50.39 -9.59
CA GLY A 11 -17.61 49.06 -10.08
C GLY A 11 -16.44 48.31 -10.74
N VAL A 12 -15.59 49.01 -11.49
CA VAL A 12 -14.39 48.40 -12.10
C VAL A 12 -13.34 48.03 -11.05
N ALA A 13 -13.13 48.85 -10.02
CA ALA A 13 -12.21 48.53 -8.91
C ALA A 13 -12.70 47.31 -8.11
N LEU A 14 -14.02 47.18 -7.91
CA LEU A 14 -14.62 46.06 -7.20
C LEU A 14 -14.54 44.76 -8.01
N LEU A 15 -14.77 44.82 -9.32
CA LEU A 15 -14.57 43.68 -10.22
C LEU A 15 -13.11 43.25 -10.30
N ALA A 16 -12.17 44.20 -10.37
CA ALA A 16 -10.73 43.90 -10.34
C ALA A 16 -10.32 43.25 -9.01
N GLY A 17 -10.86 43.72 -7.88
CA GLY A 17 -10.66 43.11 -6.56
C GLY A 17 -11.18 41.67 -6.48
N LEU A 18 -12.37 41.42 -7.02
CA LEU A 18 -12.95 40.06 -7.08
C LEU A 18 -12.13 39.10 -7.96
N LEU A 19 -11.64 39.58 -9.10
CA LEU A 19 -10.77 38.78 -9.98
C LEU A 19 -9.43 38.44 -9.32
N LEU A 20 -8.83 39.39 -8.59
CA LEU A 20 -7.61 39.14 -7.82
C LEU A 20 -7.84 38.14 -6.69
N LEU A 21 -8.94 38.26 -5.95
CA LEU A 21 -9.29 37.28 -4.91
C LEU A 21 -9.54 35.88 -5.50
N SER A 22 -10.22 35.79 -6.64
CA SER A 22 -10.42 34.52 -7.36
C SER A 22 -9.09 33.93 -7.83
N ALA A 23 -8.17 34.74 -8.36
CA ALA A 23 -6.85 34.29 -8.79
C ALA A 23 -6.00 33.80 -7.60
N ILE A 24 -6.01 34.52 -6.47
CA ILE A 24 -5.30 34.11 -5.24
C ILE A 24 -5.88 32.81 -4.71
N PHE A 25 -7.21 32.69 -4.64
CA PHE A 25 -7.87 31.47 -4.18
C PHE A 25 -7.54 30.27 -5.06
N ASN A 26 -7.58 30.42 -6.38
CA ASN A 26 -7.18 29.37 -7.33
C ASN A 26 -5.71 28.99 -7.17
N LEU A 27 -4.83 29.97 -6.93
CA LEU A 27 -3.40 29.71 -6.73
C LEU A 27 -3.16 28.92 -5.43
N ILE A 28 -3.84 29.27 -4.34
CA ILE A 28 -3.77 28.55 -3.06
C ILE A 28 -4.26 27.10 -3.23
N LEU A 29 -5.42 26.92 -3.86
CA LEU A 29 -5.97 25.58 -4.12
C LEU A 29 -5.01 24.75 -5.00
N PHE A 30 -4.47 25.34 -6.06
CA PHE A 30 -3.53 24.67 -6.95
C PHE A 30 -2.25 24.25 -6.22
N THR A 31 -1.68 25.12 -5.38
CA THR A 31 -0.50 24.78 -4.58
C THR A 31 -0.79 23.65 -3.60
N GLN A 32 -1.93 23.68 -2.91
CA GLN A 32 -2.29 22.67 -1.92
C GLN A 32 -2.52 21.30 -2.56
N ILE A 33 -3.23 21.24 -3.70
CA ILE A 33 -3.43 19.99 -4.45
C ILE A 33 -2.09 19.40 -4.89
N ARG A 34 -1.17 20.24 -5.38
CA ARG A 34 0.15 19.80 -5.84
C ARG A 34 1.01 19.26 -4.68
N GLU A 35 1.02 19.94 -3.54
CA GLU A 35 1.78 19.51 -2.35
C GLU A 35 1.26 18.18 -1.79
N ASN A 36 -0.07 18.02 -1.76
CA ASN A 36 -0.71 16.78 -1.34
C ASN A 36 -0.36 15.61 -2.27
N ALA A 37 -0.40 15.82 -3.58
CA ALA A 37 -0.03 14.81 -4.57
C ALA A 37 1.45 14.39 -4.44
N VAL A 38 2.37 15.35 -4.22
CA VAL A 38 3.80 15.06 -4.00
C VAL A 38 4.00 14.26 -2.70
N THR A 39 3.26 14.61 -1.64
CA THR A 39 3.34 13.91 -0.36
C THR A 39 2.81 12.48 -0.47
N ALA A 40 1.66 12.29 -1.11
CA ALA A 40 1.10 10.97 -1.40
C ALA A 40 2.07 10.11 -2.21
N HIS A 41 2.64 10.65 -3.28
CA HIS A 41 3.63 9.97 -4.09
C HIS A 41 4.85 9.50 -3.28
N ARG A 42 5.43 10.38 -2.45
CA ARG A 42 6.58 10.03 -1.60
C ARG A 42 6.22 8.96 -0.58
N THR A 43 5.03 9.04 0.02
CA THR A 43 4.58 8.08 1.03
C THR A 43 4.31 6.70 0.41
N ILE A 44 3.67 6.64 -0.77
CA ILE A 44 3.52 5.39 -1.53
C ILE A 44 4.89 4.83 -1.88
N GLY A 45 5.81 5.65 -2.39
CA GLY A 45 7.17 5.20 -2.73
C GLY A 45 7.92 4.61 -1.53
N LYS A 46 7.77 5.21 -0.34
CA LYS A 46 8.34 4.65 0.90
C LYS A 46 7.68 3.32 1.29
N ALA A 47 6.36 3.23 1.21
CA ALA A 47 5.63 1.98 1.49
C ALA A 47 6.07 0.86 0.53
N MET A 48 6.24 1.18 -0.75
CA MET A 48 6.72 0.24 -1.76
C MET A 48 8.16 -0.22 -1.52
N SER A 49 9.05 0.68 -1.10
CA SER A 49 10.42 0.32 -0.72
C SER A 49 10.44 -0.66 0.47
N LEU A 50 9.56 -0.46 1.46
CA LEU A 50 9.38 -1.39 2.57
C LEU A 50 8.84 -2.75 2.11
N ILE A 51 7.85 -2.78 1.21
CA ILE A 51 7.31 -4.01 0.63
C ILE A 51 8.38 -4.77 -0.17
N GLN A 52 9.18 -4.07 -0.98
CA GLN A 52 10.29 -4.67 -1.72
C GLN A 52 11.34 -5.25 -0.77
N SER A 53 11.63 -4.53 0.32
CA SER A 53 12.55 -5.04 1.34
C SER A 53 11.96 -6.25 2.08
N ALA A 54 10.65 -6.29 2.31
CA ALA A 54 9.95 -7.43 2.91
C ALA A 54 9.99 -8.66 1.97
N ASP A 55 9.77 -8.49 0.66
CA ASP A 55 9.92 -9.55 -0.36
C ASP A 55 11.32 -10.17 -0.32
N SER A 56 12.36 -9.31 -0.37
CA SER A 56 13.75 -9.78 -0.34
C SER A 56 14.10 -10.52 0.96
N GLN A 57 13.58 -10.08 2.10
CA GLN A 57 13.84 -10.73 3.39
C GLN A 57 13.03 -12.02 3.55
N LEU A 58 11.78 -12.06 3.08
CA LEU A 58 10.95 -13.26 3.15
C LEU A 58 11.58 -14.42 2.37
N MET A 59 12.19 -14.16 1.21
CA MET A 59 12.98 -15.16 0.49
C MET A 59 14.14 -15.72 1.34
N SER A 60 14.80 -14.89 2.13
CA SER A 60 15.85 -15.35 3.05
C SER A 60 15.28 -16.20 4.17
N VAL A 61 14.13 -15.80 4.74
CA VAL A 61 13.44 -16.58 5.78
C VAL A 61 13.05 -17.95 5.24
N ILE A 62 12.47 -18.03 4.05
CA ILE A 62 12.09 -19.30 3.43
C ILE A 62 13.29 -20.24 3.32
N ARG A 63 14.45 -19.74 2.87
CA ARG A 63 15.68 -20.56 2.81
C ARG A 63 16.16 -21.01 4.18
N MET A 64 16.14 -20.14 5.18
CA MET A 64 16.51 -20.50 6.56
C MET A 64 15.62 -21.63 7.09
N LEU A 65 14.31 -21.58 6.78
CA LEU A 65 13.37 -22.64 7.13
C LEU A 65 13.68 -23.94 6.37
N GLU A 66 13.95 -23.87 5.06
CA GLU A 66 14.29 -25.02 4.20
C GLU A 66 15.62 -25.70 4.63
N ASP A 67 16.63 -24.91 4.97
CA ASP A 67 17.95 -25.38 5.39
C ASP A 67 17.96 -25.90 6.85
N GLY A 68 16.82 -25.77 7.55
CA GLY A 68 16.68 -26.22 8.93
C GLY A 68 17.46 -25.36 9.92
N GLU A 69 17.66 -24.07 9.64
CA GLU A 69 18.22 -23.15 10.61
C GLU A 69 17.33 -23.10 11.87
N GLY A 70 17.99 -22.94 13.03
CA GLY A 70 17.32 -23.01 14.33
C GLY A 70 16.14 -22.05 14.42
N ALA A 71 15.06 -22.51 15.05
CA ALA A 71 13.77 -21.80 15.05
C ALA A 71 13.88 -20.34 15.51
N ALA A 72 14.76 -20.04 16.47
CA ALA A 72 14.97 -18.69 16.97
C ALA A 72 15.48 -17.71 15.90
N MET A 73 16.43 -18.12 15.04
CA MET A 73 16.97 -17.25 13.99
C MET A 73 15.93 -16.99 12.91
N SER A 74 15.24 -18.06 12.47
CA SER A 74 14.18 -17.97 11.47
C SER A 74 13.02 -17.08 11.93
N LEU A 75 12.60 -17.20 13.19
CA LEU A 75 11.55 -16.35 13.78
C LEU A 75 12.00 -14.90 13.97
N TYR A 76 13.27 -14.66 14.29
CA TYR A 76 13.83 -13.31 14.35
C TYR A 76 13.80 -12.64 12.97
N ALA A 77 14.30 -13.33 11.94
CA ALA A 77 14.29 -12.84 10.56
C ALA A 77 12.86 -12.59 10.05
N LEU A 78 11.92 -13.46 10.44
CA LEU A 78 10.50 -13.26 10.16
C LEU A 78 9.94 -12.00 10.84
N GLY A 79 10.37 -11.72 12.08
CA GLY A 79 10.02 -10.49 12.79
C GLY A 79 10.43 -9.22 12.04
N GLU A 80 11.56 -9.24 11.33
CA GLU A 80 11.97 -8.11 10.49
C GLU A 80 11.04 -7.90 9.29
N VAL A 81 10.64 -8.98 8.60
CA VAL A 81 9.66 -8.92 7.51
C VAL A 81 8.35 -8.29 8.01
N ARG A 82 7.87 -8.76 9.16
CA ARG A 82 6.66 -8.26 9.82
C ARG A 82 6.75 -6.78 10.18
N SER A 83 7.87 -6.34 10.75
CA SER A 83 8.10 -4.92 11.05
C SER A 83 7.94 -4.04 9.81
N ARG A 84 8.52 -4.46 8.67
CA ARG A 84 8.43 -3.71 7.41
C ARG A 84 7.01 -3.64 6.86
N LEU A 85 6.27 -4.75 6.92
CA LEU A 85 4.86 -4.77 6.53
C LEU A 85 4.02 -3.87 7.44
N GLY A 86 4.29 -3.86 8.75
CA GLY A 86 3.66 -2.97 9.71
C GLY A 86 3.93 -1.49 9.42
N GLU A 87 5.19 -1.13 9.13
CA GLU A 87 5.57 0.23 8.74
C GLU A 87 4.91 0.65 7.42
N ALA A 88 4.92 -0.21 6.41
CA ALA A 88 4.26 0.04 5.12
C ALA A 88 2.75 0.24 5.30
N THR A 89 2.11 -0.59 6.14
CA THR A 89 0.71 -0.44 6.52
C THR A 89 0.45 0.93 7.15
N GLY A 90 1.29 1.36 8.11
CA GLY A 90 1.17 2.66 8.76
C GLY A 90 1.24 3.82 7.78
N LEU A 91 2.17 3.77 6.81
CA LEU A 91 2.28 4.77 5.75
C LEU A 91 1.02 4.83 4.87
N LEU A 92 0.50 3.68 4.45
CA LEU A 92 -0.71 3.62 3.62
C LEU A 92 -1.96 4.08 4.39
N VAL A 93 -2.08 3.74 5.67
CA VAL A 93 -3.17 4.25 6.51
C VAL A 93 -3.11 5.78 6.63
N GLY A 94 -1.92 6.34 6.77
CA GLY A 94 -1.71 7.80 6.85
C GLY A 94 -2.18 8.56 5.61
N LEU A 95 -2.31 7.90 4.46
CA LEU A 95 -2.80 8.50 3.21
C LEU A 95 -4.31 8.40 3.01
N ARG A 96 -5.05 7.72 3.90
CA ARG A 96 -6.50 7.47 3.76
C ARG A 96 -7.30 8.73 3.44
N GLN A 97 -7.05 9.83 4.14
CA GLN A 97 -7.79 11.09 3.94
C GLN A 97 -7.51 11.73 2.58
N GLU A 98 -6.30 11.57 2.04
CA GLU A 98 -5.97 12.08 0.71
C GLU A 98 -6.56 11.17 -0.37
N ALA A 99 -6.50 9.86 -0.16
CA ALA A 99 -7.04 8.87 -1.09
C ALA A 99 -8.56 8.96 -1.27
N SER A 100 -9.31 9.26 -0.19
CA SER A 100 -10.77 9.39 -0.26
C SER A 100 -11.27 10.54 -1.14
N ARG A 101 -10.36 11.43 -1.59
CA ARG A 101 -10.69 12.49 -2.55
C ARG A 101 -10.71 12.02 -4.00
N SER A 102 -10.06 10.90 -4.30
CA SER A 102 -9.83 10.42 -5.68
C SER A 102 -10.22 8.97 -5.90
N VAL A 103 -10.43 8.19 -4.83
CA VAL A 103 -10.72 6.75 -4.90
C VAL A 103 -11.82 6.40 -3.91
N ASP A 104 -12.61 5.37 -4.25
CA ASP A 104 -13.53 4.73 -3.32
C ASP A 104 -12.81 4.29 -2.04
N GLU A 105 -13.40 4.59 -0.88
CA GLU A 105 -12.74 4.37 0.41
C GLU A 105 -12.54 2.87 0.66
N THR A 106 -13.49 2.03 0.26
CA THR A 106 -13.41 0.57 0.40
C THR A 106 -12.30 0.00 -0.46
N ALA A 107 -12.18 0.45 -1.71
CA ALA A 107 -11.07 0.06 -2.58
C ALA A 107 -9.71 0.45 -1.97
N TYR A 108 -9.61 1.63 -1.36
CA TYR A 108 -8.37 2.04 -0.69
C TYR A 108 -8.08 1.23 0.59
N PHE A 109 -9.10 0.84 1.37
CA PHE A 109 -8.89 0.02 2.59
C PHE A 109 -8.27 -1.33 2.32
N ALA A 110 -8.55 -1.91 1.16
CA ALA A 110 -8.02 -3.22 0.80
C ALA A 110 -6.48 -3.26 0.82
N LEU A 111 -5.81 -2.14 0.50
CA LEU A 111 -4.34 -2.04 0.47
C LEU A 111 -3.69 -2.31 1.84
N PRO A 112 -3.91 -1.46 2.87
CA PRO A 112 -3.34 -1.71 4.19
C PRO A 112 -3.89 -2.99 4.83
N GLU A 113 -5.12 -3.39 4.52
CA GLU A 113 -5.70 -4.62 5.09
C GLU A 113 -5.07 -5.90 4.51
N THR A 114 -4.69 -5.87 3.23
CA THR A 114 -3.89 -6.95 2.62
C THR A 114 -2.57 -7.12 3.36
N LEU A 115 -1.86 -6.02 3.63
CA LEU A 115 -0.59 -6.06 4.36
C LEU A 115 -0.74 -6.51 5.81
N ARG A 116 -1.82 -6.11 6.50
CA ARG A 116 -2.14 -6.64 7.83
C ARG A 116 -2.42 -8.14 7.81
N THR A 117 -3.11 -8.61 6.79
CA THR A 117 -3.41 -10.03 6.63
C THR A 117 -2.13 -10.82 6.42
N PHE A 118 -1.20 -10.30 5.62
CA PHE A 118 0.13 -10.87 5.44
C PHE A 118 0.92 -10.92 6.76
N ASP A 119 0.97 -9.81 7.50
CA ASP A 119 1.63 -9.75 8.81
C ASP A 119 1.01 -10.74 9.82
N SER A 120 -0.33 -10.81 9.86
CA SER A 120 -1.06 -11.73 10.74
C SER A 120 -0.76 -13.18 10.41
N PHE A 121 -0.73 -13.55 9.12
CA PHE A 121 -0.36 -14.90 8.69
C PHE A 121 1.07 -15.24 9.13
N LEU A 122 2.02 -14.34 8.89
CA LEU A 122 3.42 -14.53 9.32
C LEU A 122 3.56 -14.62 10.84
N GLY A 123 2.78 -13.84 11.60
CA GLY A 123 2.86 -13.83 13.06
C GLY A 123 2.22 -15.05 13.72
N ASN A 124 1.03 -15.42 13.28
CA ASN A 124 0.21 -16.44 13.93
C ASN A 124 0.51 -17.83 13.37
N GLU A 125 0.49 -18.01 12.06
CA GLU A 125 0.58 -19.35 11.48
C GLU A 125 2.02 -19.87 11.48
N VAL A 126 2.96 -19.06 10.98
CA VAL A 126 4.38 -19.46 10.93
C VAL A 126 4.95 -19.57 12.35
N GLY A 127 4.64 -18.59 13.23
CA GLY A 127 5.14 -18.56 14.61
C GLY A 127 4.65 -19.73 15.47
N LEU A 128 3.43 -20.22 15.24
CA LEU A 128 2.86 -21.34 15.99
C LEU A 128 3.34 -22.70 15.46
N VAL A 129 3.48 -22.84 14.14
CA VAL A 129 3.86 -24.10 13.48
C VAL A 129 5.36 -24.35 13.50
N TRP A 130 6.19 -23.31 13.43
CA TRP A 130 7.64 -23.46 13.40
C TRP A 130 8.24 -23.72 14.78
N LYS A 131 8.18 -24.98 15.21
CA LYS A 131 8.85 -25.54 16.39
C LYS A 131 9.72 -26.71 15.93
N GLU A 132 10.82 -26.97 16.63
CA GLU A 132 11.70 -28.11 16.34
C GLU A 132 11.10 -29.42 16.90
N GLY A 133 11.10 -30.51 16.11
CA GLY A 133 11.17 -31.86 16.68
C GLY A 133 10.03 -32.87 16.47
N ASP A 134 9.05 -32.69 15.57
CA ASP A 134 7.97 -33.69 15.37
C ASP A 134 7.69 -34.04 13.88
N ALA A 135 7.28 -35.28 13.62
CA ALA A 135 6.82 -35.74 12.31
C ALA A 135 5.47 -35.10 11.90
N GLU A 136 4.57 -34.82 12.85
CA GLU A 136 3.35 -34.04 12.59
C GLU A 136 3.68 -32.59 12.18
N GLN A 137 4.79 -32.06 12.67
CA GLN A 137 5.29 -30.76 12.24
C GLN A 137 5.87 -30.83 10.82
N ALA A 138 6.41 -31.96 10.36
CA ALA A 138 6.96 -32.06 9.00
C ALA A 138 5.88 -31.83 7.91
N ALA A 139 4.71 -32.46 8.04
CA ALA A 139 3.58 -32.22 7.12
C ALA A 139 3.06 -30.77 7.21
N SER A 140 3.00 -30.22 8.43
CA SER A 140 2.61 -28.83 8.66
C SER A 140 3.62 -27.84 8.06
N ARG A 141 4.91 -28.16 8.07
CA ARG A 141 5.99 -27.37 7.47
C ARG A 141 5.93 -27.37 5.94
N GLU A 142 5.61 -28.49 5.31
CA GLU A 142 5.43 -28.55 3.85
C GLU A 142 4.26 -27.66 3.40
N SER A 143 3.12 -27.73 4.10
CA SER A 143 2.00 -26.82 3.87
C SER A 143 2.38 -25.36 4.09
N LEU A 144 3.11 -25.07 5.16
CA LEU A 144 3.57 -23.72 5.48
C LEU A 144 4.54 -23.17 4.43
N GLN A 145 5.39 -24.02 3.87
CA GLN A 145 6.33 -23.65 2.81
C GLN A 145 5.58 -23.24 1.54
N VAL A 146 4.51 -23.96 1.17
CA VAL A 146 3.64 -23.58 0.05
C VAL A 146 3.00 -22.21 0.29
N GLU A 147 2.47 -21.97 1.49
CA GLU A 147 1.88 -20.68 1.87
C GLU A 147 2.91 -19.54 1.83
N LEU A 148 4.11 -19.75 2.35
CA LEU A 148 5.18 -18.75 2.33
C LEU A 148 5.67 -18.45 0.92
N GLN A 149 5.76 -19.46 0.06
CA GLN A 149 6.12 -19.27 -1.36
C GLN A 149 5.03 -18.50 -2.12
N SER A 150 3.74 -18.78 -1.84
CA SER A 150 2.62 -17.98 -2.36
C SER A 150 2.73 -16.53 -1.91
N LEU A 151 2.87 -16.29 -0.61
CA LEU A 151 2.98 -14.94 -0.04
C LEU A 151 4.19 -14.19 -0.60
N LYS A 152 5.32 -14.87 -0.78
CA LYS A 152 6.50 -14.29 -1.42
C LYS A 152 6.19 -13.88 -2.85
N LYS A 153 5.46 -14.68 -3.62
CA LYS A 153 5.05 -14.33 -4.97
C LYS A 153 4.14 -13.10 -4.96
N ASP A 154 3.22 -13.00 -4.00
CA ASP A 154 2.35 -11.84 -3.82
C ASP A 154 3.15 -10.56 -3.53
N LEU A 155 4.07 -10.61 -2.56
CA LEU A 155 4.94 -9.49 -2.23
C LEU A 155 5.83 -9.09 -3.41
N SER A 156 6.34 -10.05 -4.17
CA SER A 156 7.16 -9.77 -5.35
C SER A 156 6.36 -9.06 -6.44
N GLU A 157 5.14 -9.52 -6.73
CA GLU A 157 4.22 -8.91 -7.70
C GLU A 157 3.82 -7.49 -7.27
N LEU A 158 3.46 -7.30 -6.00
CA LEU A 158 3.18 -5.98 -5.44
C LEU A 158 4.41 -5.07 -5.52
N SER A 159 5.60 -5.57 -5.17
CA SER A 159 6.84 -4.78 -5.24
C SER A 159 7.14 -4.31 -6.67
N ASN A 160 6.74 -5.06 -7.69
CA ASN A 160 6.95 -4.70 -9.09
C ASN A 160 6.07 -3.53 -9.54
N LEU A 161 4.97 -3.22 -8.82
CA LEU A 161 4.20 -1.99 -9.05
C LEU A 161 5.05 -0.73 -8.87
N SER A 162 6.16 -0.83 -8.14
CA SER A 162 7.09 0.28 -7.93
C SER A 162 8.09 0.52 -9.05
N LYS A 163 8.21 -0.44 -9.97
CA LYS A 163 9.24 -0.45 -11.02
C LYS A 163 8.73 0.08 -12.35
N ASP A 164 7.48 0.54 -12.47
CA ASP A 164 6.94 1.07 -13.71
C ASP A 164 7.69 2.37 -14.11
N PRO A 165 8.54 2.33 -15.15
CA PRO A 165 9.38 3.46 -15.54
C PRO A 165 8.60 4.56 -16.27
N VAL A 166 7.31 4.35 -16.56
CA VAL A 166 6.44 5.31 -17.26
C VAL A 166 5.84 6.33 -16.30
N HIS A 167 5.77 6.01 -15.01
CA HIS A 167 5.14 6.86 -14.01
C HIS A 167 6.18 7.53 -13.11
N ASP A 168 6.61 8.73 -13.51
CA ASP A 168 7.43 9.62 -12.66
C ASP A 168 6.75 9.94 -11.31
N ARG A 169 5.44 9.67 -11.17
CA ARG A 169 4.66 9.80 -9.93
C ARG A 169 3.54 8.75 -9.82
N TYR A 170 3.41 8.14 -8.64
CA TYR A 170 2.22 7.41 -8.23
C TYR A 170 1.00 8.34 -8.17
N GLU A 171 0.03 8.11 -9.04
CA GLU A 171 -1.34 8.56 -8.84
C GLU A 171 -2.06 7.55 -7.95
N ILE A 172 -2.75 8.01 -6.90
CA ILE A 172 -3.37 7.13 -5.90
C ILE A 172 -4.38 6.18 -6.56
N SER A 173 -5.22 6.69 -7.47
CA SER A 173 -6.22 5.89 -8.19
C SER A 173 -5.58 4.78 -9.01
N GLY A 174 -4.61 5.12 -9.87
CA GLY A 174 -3.89 4.14 -10.68
C GLY A 174 -3.17 3.10 -9.84
N PHE A 175 -2.55 3.53 -8.72
CA PHE A 175 -1.89 2.62 -7.79
C PHE A 175 -2.88 1.62 -7.13
N VAL A 176 -4.03 2.10 -6.67
CA VAL A 176 -5.07 1.25 -6.05
C VAL A 176 -5.64 0.26 -7.06
N GLU A 177 -5.91 0.70 -8.29
CA GLU A 177 -6.40 -0.18 -9.36
C GLU A 177 -5.38 -1.28 -9.71
N GLN A 178 -4.11 -0.92 -9.87
CA GLN A 178 -3.05 -1.87 -10.15
C GLN A 178 -2.87 -2.88 -9.00
N TRP A 179 -2.85 -2.40 -7.75
CA TRP A 179 -2.80 -3.25 -6.58
C TRP A 179 -3.98 -4.23 -6.54
N GLY A 180 -5.20 -3.72 -6.73
CA GLY A 180 -6.39 -4.56 -6.75
C GLY A 180 -6.40 -5.57 -7.88
N SER A 181 -5.89 -5.20 -9.06
CA SER A 181 -5.74 -6.10 -10.20
C SER A 181 -4.75 -7.22 -9.91
N VAL A 182 -3.59 -6.91 -9.33
CA VAL A 182 -2.61 -7.91 -8.89
C VAL A 182 -3.24 -8.87 -7.89
N MET A 183 -3.87 -8.37 -6.83
CA MET A 183 -4.43 -9.23 -5.79
C MET A 183 -5.58 -10.11 -6.31
N LYS A 184 -6.51 -9.57 -7.11
CA LYS A 184 -7.56 -10.37 -7.73
C LYS A 184 -7.00 -11.51 -8.58
N ARG A 185 -5.98 -11.22 -9.38
CA ARG A 185 -5.30 -12.24 -10.19
C ARG A 185 -4.64 -13.30 -9.30
N ARG A 186 -3.89 -12.90 -8.28
CA ARG A 186 -3.19 -13.82 -7.37
C ARG A 186 -4.15 -14.74 -6.61
N ILE A 187 -5.26 -14.18 -6.11
CA ILE A 187 -6.34 -14.94 -5.46
C ILE A 187 -6.97 -15.95 -6.43
N ALA A 188 -7.17 -15.57 -7.70
CA ALA A 188 -7.70 -16.47 -8.72
C ALA A 188 -6.73 -17.60 -9.11
N GLU A 189 -5.43 -17.31 -9.16
CA GLU A 189 -4.36 -18.28 -9.47
C GLU A 189 -4.20 -19.33 -8.36
N GLU A 190 -4.28 -18.91 -7.10
CA GLU A 190 -3.96 -19.75 -5.93
C GLU A 190 -5.04 -19.63 -4.82
N PRO A 191 -6.33 -19.94 -5.08
CA PRO A 191 -7.43 -19.70 -4.13
C PRO A 191 -7.39 -20.58 -2.87
N GLY A 192 -6.55 -21.61 -2.87
CA GLY A 192 -6.45 -22.59 -1.78
C GLY A 192 -5.62 -22.12 -0.58
N THR A 193 -4.88 -21.01 -0.71
CA THR A 193 -4.00 -20.53 0.36
C THR A 193 -4.80 -19.80 1.43
N GLN A 194 -4.39 -19.94 2.69
CA GLN A 194 -5.04 -19.28 3.83
C GLN A 194 -5.04 -17.76 3.67
N VAL A 195 -3.93 -17.21 3.18
CA VAL A 195 -3.80 -15.78 2.91
C VAL A 195 -4.84 -15.34 1.87
N HIS A 196 -4.96 -16.03 0.74
CA HIS A 196 -5.91 -15.65 -0.30
C HIS A 196 -7.37 -15.79 0.15
N GLN A 197 -7.71 -16.83 0.92
CA GLN A 197 -9.03 -16.96 1.53
C GLN A 197 -9.35 -15.80 2.49
N ALA A 198 -8.36 -15.36 3.27
CA ALA A 198 -8.54 -14.26 4.22
C ALA A 198 -8.73 -12.89 3.55
N VAL A 199 -8.12 -12.67 2.36
CA VAL A 199 -8.23 -11.39 1.64
C VAL A 199 -9.29 -11.39 0.54
N SER A 200 -9.85 -12.53 0.12
CA SER A 200 -10.71 -12.64 -1.08
C SER A 200 -11.91 -11.69 -1.05
N TRP A 201 -12.57 -11.60 0.11
CA TRP A 201 -13.74 -10.75 0.32
C TRP A 201 -13.46 -9.26 0.10
N GLN A 202 -12.23 -8.80 0.37
CA GLN A 202 -11.81 -7.40 0.16
C GLN A 202 -11.80 -7.04 -1.32
N TYR A 203 -11.65 -8.04 -2.18
CA TYR A 203 -11.55 -7.91 -3.62
C TYR A 203 -12.80 -8.39 -4.36
N GLY A 204 -13.86 -8.77 -3.63
CA GLY A 204 -15.12 -9.25 -4.21
C GLY A 204 -15.02 -10.62 -4.86
N MET A 205 -14.15 -11.49 -4.34
CA MET A 205 -13.90 -12.87 -4.79
C MET A 205 -14.31 -13.85 -3.69
#